data_AF-A0A5J5F5Z7-F1
#
_entry.id   AF-A0A5J5F5Z7-F1
#
_cell.length_a   1.000
_cell.length_b   1.000
_cell.length_c   1.000
_cell.angle_alpha   90.00
_cell.angle_beta   90.00
_cell.angle_gamma   90.00
#
_symmetry.space_group_name_H-M   'P 1'
#
loop_
_entity.id
_entity.type
_entity.pdbx_description
1 polymer ?
#
loop_
_entity_poly.entity_id
_entity_poly.type
_entity_poly.pdbx_seq_one_letter_code
_entity_poly.pdbx_strand_id
1 'polypeptide(L)'
;MKILFVLSLFVVSIYGQGLVQILKYNGFTVFAGFLESHPELLSRFTQTNDVTIWAPINSAEVPGSSNGRLRVRDPSPADISLMGSTTGPPPDPNVPSKRKRGAVPPLPPSNFVTLRTFLNDSQYVNLGSDQPGRVVSNYVGGAGVATLQVTSGTGDPVDQVSGPFKYDKGLIYGVTSYFTLPKPLFESLTTVGLTEFRDAIVAQGFKKKLSETPGVTIFAPRHCPDKIDISSHVITNGFLGFLPELYDQSARQNPIKTDSGIPIRVTLKDGVFYVNGVRIIRSNIIVQNGVVYEIEKPLY
;
A
#
# COMPACT_ATOMS: atom_id res chain seq x y z
N MET A 1 31.55 -60.92 -23.67
CA MET A 1 31.88 -59.91 -22.65
C MET A 1 30.88 -58.76 -22.80
N LYS A 2 29.84 -58.69 -21.95
CA LYS A 2 28.80 -57.64 -22.03
C LYS A 2 29.27 -56.44 -21.22
N ILE A 3 29.55 -55.32 -21.89
CA ILE A 3 29.90 -54.05 -21.26
C ILE A 3 28.58 -53.38 -20.84
N LEU A 4 28.38 -53.27 -19.53
CA LEU A 4 27.24 -52.59 -18.91
C LEU A 4 27.56 -51.08 -18.86
N PHE A 5 26.90 -50.28 -19.70
CA PHE A 5 26.94 -48.83 -19.61
C PHE A 5 26.03 -48.38 -18.45
N VAL A 6 26.62 -47.86 -17.37
CA VAL A 6 25.88 -47.23 -16.29
C VAL A 6 25.69 -45.76 -16.65
N LEU A 7 24.46 -45.41 -17.07
CA LEU A 7 24.06 -44.03 -17.33
C LEU A 7 23.80 -43.33 -15.97
N SER A 8 24.73 -42.51 -15.51
CA SER A 8 24.53 -41.66 -14.33
C SER A 8 23.62 -40.49 -14.71
N LEU A 9 22.36 -40.56 -14.29
CA LEU A 9 21.44 -39.42 -14.32
C LEU A 9 21.83 -38.48 -13.17
N PHE A 10 22.54 -37.40 -13.48
CA PHE A 10 22.62 -36.24 -12.58
C PHE A 10 21.23 -35.61 -12.49
N VAL A 11 20.49 -35.95 -11.44
CA VAL A 11 19.36 -35.13 -11.00
C VAL A 11 19.98 -33.89 -10.38
N VAL A 12 20.08 -32.80 -11.14
CA VAL A 12 20.38 -31.49 -10.56
C VAL A 12 19.13 -31.10 -9.78
N SER A 13 19.13 -31.35 -8.47
CA SER A 13 18.20 -30.68 -7.57
C SER A 13 18.49 -29.19 -7.74
N ILE A 14 17.58 -28.48 -8.40
CA ILE A 14 17.55 -27.02 -8.33
C ILE A 14 17.21 -26.72 -6.88
N TYR A 15 18.23 -26.60 -6.03
CA TYR A 15 18.07 -26.07 -4.69
C TYR A 15 17.47 -24.68 -4.88
N GLY A 16 16.31 -24.51 -4.27
CA GLY A 16 15.77 -23.18 -4.07
C GLY A 16 16.86 -22.27 -3.48
N GLN A 17 17.08 -21.12 -4.09
CA GLN A 17 18.06 -20.16 -3.58
C GLN A 17 17.42 -19.43 -2.40
N GLY A 18 18.02 -19.59 -1.23
CA GLY A 18 17.53 -18.98 0.00
C GLY A 18 17.41 -17.46 -0.13
N LEU A 19 16.37 -16.89 0.47
CA LEU A 19 16.04 -15.46 0.42
C LEU A 19 17.27 -14.54 0.61
N VAL A 20 18.03 -14.78 1.68
CA VAL A 20 19.22 -13.99 2.02
C VAL A 20 20.29 -14.04 0.93
N GLN A 21 20.46 -15.19 0.28
CA GLN A 21 21.42 -15.34 -0.82
C GLN A 21 21.01 -14.51 -2.03
N ILE A 22 19.73 -14.56 -2.42
CA ILE A 22 19.20 -13.73 -3.53
C ILE A 22 19.36 -12.25 -3.20
N LEU A 23 19.06 -11.83 -1.97
CA LEU A 23 19.20 -10.44 -1.54
C LEU A 23 20.65 -9.95 -1.67
N LYS A 24 21.60 -10.73 -1.14
CA LYS A 24 23.03 -10.39 -1.21
C LYS A 24 23.55 -10.37 -2.66
N TYR A 25 23.18 -11.36 -3.46
CA TYR A 25 23.58 -11.45 -4.87
C TYR A 25 23.11 -10.24 -5.68
N ASN A 26 21.92 -9.72 -5.40
CA ASN A 26 21.34 -8.56 -6.08
C ASN A 26 21.65 -7.21 -5.40
N GLY A 27 22.59 -7.18 -4.45
CA GLY A 27 23.07 -5.94 -3.85
C GLY A 27 22.19 -5.34 -2.75
N PHE A 28 21.23 -6.08 -2.21
CA PHE A 28 20.39 -5.68 -1.06
C PHE A 28 21.05 -6.05 0.29
N THR A 29 22.35 -5.81 0.42
CA THR A 29 23.15 -6.37 1.52
C THR A 29 22.79 -5.81 2.89
N VAL A 30 22.38 -4.53 2.97
CA VAL A 30 21.95 -3.92 4.25
C VAL A 30 20.64 -4.56 4.74
N PHE A 31 19.65 -4.68 3.85
CA PHE A 31 18.38 -5.34 4.15
C PHE A 31 18.58 -6.82 4.49
N ALA A 32 19.45 -7.52 3.74
CA ALA A 32 19.81 -8.91 4.03
C ALA A 32 20.43 -9.08 5.42
N GLY A 33 21.39 -8.22 5.77
CA GLY A 33 22.04 -8.25 7.09
C GLY A 33 21.05 -8.02 8.23
N PHE A 34 20.07 -7.13 8.03
CA PHE A 34 19.00 -6.94 9.02
C PHE A 34 18.15 -8.18 9.21
N LEU A 35 17.78 -8.89 8.13
CA LEU A 35 17.01 -10.14 8.25
C LEU A 35 17.81 -11.24 8.93
N GLU A 36 19.12 -11.33 8.68
CA GLU A 36 20.00 -12.28 9.36
C GLU A 36 20.09 -12.00 10.87
N SER A 37 20.05 -10.73 11.29
CA SER A 37 20.04 -10.36 12.70
C SER A 37 18.67 -10.48 13.37
N HIS A 38 17.60 -10.77 12.61
CA HIS A 38 16.22 -10.92 13.09
C HIS A 38 15.57 -12.21 12.57
N PRO A 39 15.96 -13.40 13.09
CA PRO A 39 15.49 -14.69 12.62
C PRO A 39 13.97 -14.86 12.66
N GLU A 40 13.29 -14.19 13.58
CA GLU A 40 11.83 -14.18 13.70
C GLU A 40 11.15 -13.50 12.49
N LEU A 41 11.77 -12.49 11.88
CA LEU A 41 11.25 -11.85 10.66
C LEU A 41 11.61 -12.68 9.43
N LEU A 42 12.83 -13.20 9.38
CA LEU A 42 13.28 -14.07 8.30
C LEU A 42 12.39 -15.32 8.18
N SER A 43 11.98 -15.91 9.31
CA SER A 43 11.09 -17.06 9.33
C SER A 43 9.72 -16.76 8.69
N ARG A 44 9.14 -15.57 8.93
CA ARG A 44 7.87 -15.16 8.29
C ARG A 44 7.95 -15.19 6.75
N PHE A 45 9.08 -14.75 6.19
CA PHE A 45 9.29 -14.67 4.74
C PHE A 45 9.69 -16.00 4.09
N THR A 46 10.12 -16.97 4.90
CA THR A 46 10.62 -18.26 4.43
C THR A 46 9.67 -19.43 4.72
N GLN A 47 8.70 -19.25 5.62
CA GLN A 47 7.67 -20.24 5.94
C GLN A 47 6.36 -20.01 5.20
N THR A 48 6.07 -18.77 4.81
CA THR A 48 4.86 -18.40 4.06
C THR A 48 5.15 -18.53 2.56
N ASN A 49 4.31 -19.22 1.79
CA ASN A 49 4.39 -19.18 0.32
C ASN A 49 3.77 -17.88 -0.20
N ASP A 50 3.99 -17.56 -1.47
CA ASP A 50 3.32 -16.44 -2.14
C ASP A 50 3.61 -15.11 -1.43
N VAL A 51 4.90 -14.85 -1.17
CA VAL A 51 5.37 -13.64 -0.49
C VAL A 51 6.05 -12.69 -1.48
N THR A 52 5.68 -11.41 -1.38
CA THR A 52 6.39 -10.31 -2.04
C THR A 52 7.20 -9.56 -1.00
N ILE A 53 8.49 -9.40 -1.27
CA ILE A 53 9.42 -8.62 -0.45
C ILE A 53 9.81 -7.37 -1.22
N TRP A 54 9.62 -6.22 -0.57
CA TRP A 54 10.03 -4.92 -1.08
C TRP A 54 11.37 -4.57 -0.42
N ALA A 55 12.48 -4.91 -1.08
CA ALA A 55 13.82 -4.76 -0.53
C ALA A 55 14.40 -3.38 -0.89
N PRO A 56 14.66 -2.48 0.07
CA PRO A 56 15.31 -1.22 -0.23
C PRO A 56 16.72 -1.45 -0.78
N ILE A 57 17.06 -0.75 -1.87
CA ILE A 57 18.44 -0.74 -2.37
C ILE A 57 19.38 -0.12 -1.34
N ASN A 58 20.64 -0.52 -1.33
CA ASN A 58 21.64 0.07 -0.42
C ASN A 58 21.79 1.59 -0.60
N SER A 59 21.57 2.09 -1.82
CA SER A 59 21.62 3.51 -2.19
C SER A 59 20.24 4.19 -2.13
N ALA A 60 19.33 3.70 -1.28
CA ALA A 60 18.06 4.33 -0.98
C ALA A 60 18.31 5.67 -0.26
N GLU A 61 18.89 6.62 -0.99
CA GLU A 61 19.09 8.00 -0.63
C GLU A 61 17.75 8.70 -0.80
N VAL A 62 17.27 9.31 0.29
CA VAL A 62 16.01 10.03 0.37
C VAL A 62 15.94 11.12 -0.72
N PRO A 63 14.92 11.15 -1.58
CA PRO A 63 14.68 12.29 -2.47
C PRO A 63 14.52 13.58 -1.64
N GLY A 64 15.48 14.51 -1.75
CA GLY A 64 15.47 15.80 -1.05
C GLY A 64 16.70 16.09 -0.16
N SER A 65 17.64 15.16 0.00
CA SER A 65 18.87 15.41 0.77
C SER A 65 19.93 16.13 -0.08
N SER A 66 19.91 17.47 -0.09
CA SER A 66 20.94 18.29 -0.75
C SER A 66 22.26 18.41 0.01
N ASN A 67 22.39 17.75 1.17
CA ASN A 67 23.59 17.81 1.99
C ASN A 67 23.96 16.41 2.51
N GLY A 68 24.97 15.81 1.89
CA GLY A 68 25.83 14.70 2.39
C GLY A 68 25.26 13.72 3.42
N ARG A 69 25.13 12.44 3.01
CA ARG A 69 25.10 11.26 3.89
C ARG A 69 24.23 11.40 5.15
N LEU A 70 22.95 11.68 4.98
CA LEU A 70 21.98 11.36 6.02
C LEU A 70 21.85 9.83 6.05
N ARG A 71 22.39 9.21 7.10
CA ARG A 71 22.18 7.78 7.38
C ARG A 71 20.68 7.52 7.33
N VAL A 72 20.26 6.58 6.49
CA VAL A 72 18.95 5.94 6.63
C VAL A 72 18.86 5.51 8.10
N ARG A 73 17.81 5.92 8.82
CA ARG A 73 17.59 5.43 10.18
C ARG A 73 17.68 3.90 10.14
N ASP A 74 18.32 3.30 11.13
CA ASP A 74 18.34 1.83 11.20
C ASP A 74 16.88 1.34 11.16
N PRO A 75 16.54 0.42 10.25
CA PRO A 75 15.16 -0.05 10.14
C PRO A 75 14.73 -0.70 11.44
N SER A 76 13.46 -0.54 11.79
CA SER A 76 12.85 -1.26 12.89
C SER A 76 12.22 -2.57 12.40
N PRO A 77 11.94 -3.54 13.31
CA PRO A 77 11.14 -4.72 12.96
C PRO A 77 9.78 -4.39 12.33
N ALA A 78 9.17 -3.26 12.71
CA ALA A 78 7.92 -2.77 12.13
C ALA A 78 8.11 -2.33 10.66
N ASP A 79 9.20 -1.61 10.35
CA ASP A 79 9.51 -1.21 8.97
C ASP A 79 9.61 -2.46 8.08
N ILE A 80 10.36 -3.47 8.52
CA ILE A 80 10.55 -4.72 7.76
C ILE A 80 9.26 -5.53 7.64
N SER A 81 8.44 -5.57 8.70
CA SER A 81 7.14 -6.24 8.64
C SER A 81 6.21 -5.58 7.61
N LEU A 82 6.32 -4.27 7.42
CA LEU A 82 5.59 -3.53 6.39
C LEU A 82 6.15 -3.80 4.98
N MET A 83 7.46 -4.08 4.84
CA MET A 83 8.11 -4.41 3.57
C MET A 83 7.78 -5.81 3.03
N GLY A 84 7.17 -6.69 3.82
CA GLY A 84 6.72 -8.00 3.36
C GLY A 84 5.21 -8.03 3.22
N SER A 85 4.71 -8.58 2.11
CA SER A 85 3.27 -8.72 1.85
C SER A 85 2.92 -10.06 1.23
N THR A 86 1.70 -10.54 1.48
CA THR A 86 1.15 -11.67 0.72
C THR A 86 0.95 -11.25 -0.74
N THR A 87 1.33 -12.07 -1.71
CA THR A 87 1.18 -11.76 -3.13
C THR A 87 -0.30 -11.65 -3.49
N GLY A 88 -0.68 -10.53 -4.07
CA GLY A 88 -1.66 -10.54 -5.16
C GLY A 88 -0.92 -10.68 -6.49
N PRO A 89 -1.59 -11.04 -7.59
CA PRO A 89 -1.00 -10.85 -8.91
C PRO A 89 -0.51 -9.40 -9.03
N PRO A 90 0.69 -9.14 -9.58
CA PRO A 90 1.12 -7.76 -9.81
C PRO A 90 0.05 -7.06 -10.66
N PRO A 91 -0.19 -5.75 -10.44
CA PRO A 91 -1.17 -5.02 -11.24
C PRO A 91 -0.90 -5.20 -12.73
N ASP A 92 -1.92 -5.25 -13.58
CA ASP A 92 -1.69 -5.39 -15.02
C ASP A 92 -1.06 -4.08 -15.57
N PRO A 93 0.19 -4.12 -16.11
CA PRO A 93 0.84 -2.93 -16.65
C PRO A 93 0.14 -2.39 -17.92
N ASN A 94 -0.68 -3.22 -18.59
CA ASN A 94 -1.44 -2.86 -19.77
C ASN A 94 -2.85 -2.36 -19.44
N VAL A 95 -3.25 -2.43 -18.17
CA VAL A 95 -4.38 -1.66 -17.65
C VAL A 95 -3.82 -0.28 -17.31
N PRO A 96 -4.00 0.72 -18.18
CA PRO A 96 -3.47 2.02 -17.89
C PRO A 96 -4.33 2.63 -16.77
N SER A 97 -3.76 3.55 -16.00
CA SER A 97 -4.56 4.48 -15.18
C SER A 97 -5.58 5.27 -16.04
N LYS A 98 -5.49 5.19 -17.40
CA LYS A 98 -6.68 5.25 -18.27
C LYS A 98 -6.66 4.73 -19.74
N ARG A 99 -7.91 4.40 -20.18
CA ARG A 99 -8.55 4.35 -21.52
C ARG A 99 -8.58 3.00 -22.27
N LYS A 100 -9.78 2.41 -22.32
CA LYS A 100 -10.35 1.88 -23.58
C LYS A 100 -11.62 2.68 -23.91
N ARG A 101 -11.65 3.30 -25.10
CA ARG A 101 -12.88 3.74 -25.76
C ARG A 101 -13.47 2.49 -26.42
N GLY A 102 -14.69 2.14 -26.07
CA GLY A 102 -15.46 1.09 -26.73
C GLY A 102 -16.23 0.26 -25.72
N ALA A 103 -17.56 0.23 -25.91
CA ALA A 103 -18.59 -0.63 -25.32
C ALA A 103 -18.38 -1.10 -23.86
N VAL A 104 -19.24 -0.61 -22.97
CA VAL A 104 -19.32 -0.91 -21.53
C VAL A 104 -18.91 -2.35 -21.17
N PRO A 105 -17.82 -2.52 -20.40
CA PRO A 105 -17.58 -3.69 -19.55
C PRO A 105 -17.83 -3.34 -18.06
N PRO A 106 -17.99 -4.33 -17.16
CA PRO A 106 -18.28 -4.07 -15.76
C PRO A 106 -17.03 -3.51 -15.09
N LEU A 107 -17.12 -2.28 -14.58
CA LEU A 107 -16.07 -1.54 -13.85
C LEU A 107 -14.82 -1.22 -14.70
N PRO A 108 -14.33 0.04 -14.75
CA PRO A 108 -13.00 0.30 -15.27
C PRO A 108 -11.98 -0.48 -14.42
N PRO A 109 -11.09 -1.23 -15.07
CA PRO A 109 -9.98 -1.86 -14.37
C PRO A 109 -9.09 -0.73 -13.85
N SER A 110 -9.01 -0.59 -12.54
CA SER A 110 -7.94 0.19 -11.93
C SER A 110 -6.70 -0.69 -11.89
N ASN A 111 -5.51 -0.11 -12.05
CA ASN A 111 -4.25 -0.82 -11.84
C ASN A 111 -3.76 -0.72 -10.40
N PHE A 112 -4.64 -0.39 -9.46
CA PHE A 112 -4.35 -0.42 -8.03
C PHE A 112 -4.54 -1.83 -7.49
N VAL A 113 -3.67 -2.25 -6.58
CA VAL A 113 -3.79 -3.48 -5.81
C VAL A 113 -3.45 -3.17 -4.36
N THR A 114 -4.41 -3.39 -3.46
CA THR A 114 -4.18 -3.35 -2.01
C THR A 114 -3.46 -4.63 -1.59
N LEU A 115 -2.31 -4.48 -0.93
CA LEU A 115 -1.49 -5.58 -0.44
C LEU A 115 -1.62 -5.69 1.08
N ARG A 116 -1.75 -6.93 1.57
CA ARG A 116 -1.72 -7.24 3.01
C ARG A 116 -0.28 -7.45 3.43
N THR A 117 0.20 -6.65 4.38
CA THR A 117 1.57 -6.74 4.89
C THR A 117 1.66 -7.72 6.07
N PHE A 118 2.86 -7.95 6.59
CA PHE A 118 3.05 -8.69 7.85
C PHE A 118 3.07 -7.77 9.08
N LEU A 119 2.87 -6.47 8.92
CA LEU A 119 2.78 -5.52 10.03
C LEU A 119 1.47 -5.75 10.80
N ASN A 120 1.57 -6.19 12.05
CA ASN A 120 0.43 -6.46 12.93
C ASN A 120 0.56 -5.80 14.31
N ASP A 121 1.56 -4.96 14.50
CA ASP A 121 1.78 -4.22 15.73
C ASP A 121 0.70 -3.14 15.91
N SER A 122 0.00 -3.19 17.05
CA SER A 122 -1.11 -2.28 17.37
C SER A 122 -0.68 -0.82 17.51
N GLN A 123 0.61 -0.56 17.73
CA GLN A 123 1.17 0.79 17.73
C GLN A 123 1.05 1.45 16.34
N TYR A 124 0.99 0.65 15.27
CA TYR A 124 0.94 1.16 13.89
C TYR A 124 -0.32 0.74 13.13
N VAL A 125 -1.06 -0.27 13.59
CA VAL A 125 -2.21 -0.83 12.87
C VAL A 125 -3.40 -1.07 13.81
N ASN A 126 -4.55 -0.51 13.44
CA ASN A 126 -5.84 -0.71 14.07
C ASN A 126 -6.95 -0.81 12.99
N LEU A 127 -6.85 -1.81 12.11
CA LEU A 127 -7.80 -2.01 11.01
C LEU A 127 -8.94 -2.99 11.33
N GLY A 128 -9.04 -3.43 12.58
CA GLY A 128 -10.00 -4.44 13.05
C GLY A 128 -9.34 -5.79 13.35
N SER A 129 -10.13 -6.75 13.85
CA SER A 129 -9.61 -8.07 14.20
C SER A 129 -8.91 -8.73 13.01
N ASP A 130 -7.70 -9.22 13.25
CA ASP A 130 -6.89 -9.97 12.28
C ASP A 130 -6.60 -9.20 10.97
N GLN A 131 -6.67 -7.86 11.00
CA GLN A 131 -6.34 -7.02 9.86
C GLN A 131 -4.91 -6.45 10.00
N PRO A 132 -3.92 -6.96 9.24
CA PRO A 132 -2.58 -6.39 9.23
C PRO A 132 -2.54 -5.05 8.47
N GLY A 133 -1.41 -4.35 8.55
CA GLY A 133 -1.15 -3.12 7.80
C GLY A 133 -1.36 -3.33 6.30
N ARG A 134 -1.79 -2.27 5.62
CA ARG A 134 -1.98 -2.24 4.18
C ARG A 134 -0.97 -1.32 3.52
N VAL A 135 -0.60 -1.68 2.30
CA VAL A 135 0.02 -0.78 1.33
C VAL A 135 -0.74 -0.91 0.02
N VAL A 136 -0.66 0.10 -0.84
CA VAL A 136 -1.35 0.07 -2.13
C VAL A 136 -0.33 0.21 -3.24
N SER A 137 -0.29 -0.78 -4.13
CA SER A 137 0.60 -0.76 -5.29
C SER A 137 -0.14 -0.34 -6.56
N ASN A 138 0.55 0.33 -7.48
CA ASN A 138 0.03 0.67 -8.80
C ASN A 138 1.16 0.91 -9.81
N TYR A 139 0.88 0.72 -11.10
CA TYR A 139 1.80 1.19 -12.15
C TYR A 139 1.57 2.68 -12.45
N VAL A 140 2.64 3.45 -12.61
CA VAL A 140 2.60 4.83 -13.09
C VAL A 140 3.44 4.98 -14.35
N GLY A 141 3.06 5.91 -15.23
CA GLY A 141 3.71 6.11 -16.53
C GLY A 141 2.92 5.53 -17.70
N GLY A 142 3.52 5.58 -18.89
CA GLY A 142 2.92 5.07 -20.14
C GLY A 142 3.28 3.61 -20.41
N ALA A 143 2.56 2.97 -21.33
CA ALA A 143 2.87 1.62 -21.79
C ALA A 143 4.32 1.52 -22.27
N GLY A 144 5.08 0.55 -21.73
CA GLY A 144 6.50 0.35 -22.03
C GLY A 144 7.48 1.17 -21.18
N VAL A 145 6.99 2.11 -20.36
CA VAL A 145 7.80 2.95 -19.44
C VAL A 145 7.18 3.01 -18.04
N ALA A 146 6.32 2.04 -17.73
CA ALA A 146 5.56 2.02 -16.48
C ALA A 146 6.43 1.53 -15.31
N THR A 147 6.44 2.31 -14.22
CA THR A 147 7.13 1.98 -12.98
C THR A 147 6.10 1.53 -11.95
N LEU A 148 6.38 0.43 -11.24
CA LEU A 148 5.57 0.01 -10.10
C LEU A 148 5.86 0.91 -8.91
N GLN A 149 4.82 1.52 -8.36
CA GLN A 149 4.85 2.32 -7.15
C GLN A 149 4.10 1.61 -6.03
N VAL A 150 4.56 1.82 -4.80
CA VAL A 150 3.88 1.35 -3.59
C VAL A 150 3.67 2.53 -2.65
N THR A 151 2.41 2.84 -2.38
CA THR A 151 1.99 3.88 -1.44
C THR A 151 1.78 3.28 -0.05
N SER A 152 2.32 3.94 0.97
CA SER A 152 2.23 3.54 2.38
C SER A 152 2.07 4.77 3.27
N GLY A 153 1.69 4.57 4.54
CA GLY A 153 1.60 5.64 5.54
C GLY A 153 0.93 6.92 5.03
N THR A 154 1.57 8.06 5.21
CA THR A 154 1.05 9.40 4.85
C THR A 154 0.81 9.66 3.35
N GLY A 155 0.97 8.66 2.50
CA GLY A 155 0.60 8.71 1.09
C GLY A 155 1.76 8.94 0.12
N ASP A 156 2.99 8.98 0.62
CA ASP A 156 4.18 9.10 -0.23
C ASP A 156 4.50 7.74 -0.88
N PRO A 157 4.64 7.66 -2.21
CA PRO A 157 4.96 6.43 -2.91
C PRO A 157 6.45 6.13 -2.86
N VAL A 158 6.77 4.84 -2.88
CA VAL A 158 8.11 4.31 -3.11
C VAL A 158 8.14 3.60 -4.45
N ASP A 159 9.18 3.87 -5.26
CA ASP A 159 9.33 3.33 -6.60
C ASP A 159 10.08 1.99 -6.58
N GLN A 160 9.61 1.05 -7.41
CA GLN A 160 10.40 -0.11 -7.82
C GLN A 160 11.52 0.35 -8.77
N VAL A 161 12.74 -0.09 -8.49
CA VAL A 161 13.94 0.18 -9.32
C VAL A 161 14.57 -1.08 -9.92
N SER A 162 14.24 -2.26 -9.40
CA SER A 162 14.80 -3.52 -9.90
C SER A 162 13.92 -4.73 -9.53
N GLY A 163 14.21 -5.87 -10.14
CA GLY A 163 13.42 -7.09 -10.03
C GLY A 163 12.26 -7.15 -11.05
N PRO A 164 11.35 -8.13 -10.92
CA PRO A 164 11.28 -9.09 -9.81
C PRO A 164 12.41 -10.13 -9.83
N PHE A 165 12.96 -10.44 -8.66
CA PHE A 165 13.84 -11.58 -8.43
C PHE A 165 13.07 -12.71 -7.76
N LYS A 166 13.24 -13.94 -8.23
CA LYS A 166 12.56 -15.11 -7.65
C LYS A 166 13.38 -15.66 -6.47
N TYR A 167 12.67 -16.12 -5.45
CA TYR A 167 13.21 -16.97 -4.38
C TYR A 167 12.17 -18.03 -4.01
N ASP A 168 12.51 -18.96 -3.12
CA ASP A 168 11.74 -20.18 -2.85
C ASP A 168 10.28 -19.97 -2.47
N LYS A 169 9.98 -18.81 -1.89
CA LYS A 169 8.65 -18.49 -1.37
C LYS A 169 7.97 -17.32 -2.08
N GLY A 170 8.57 -16.77 -3.13
CA GLY A 170 7.92 -15.74 -3.94
C GLY A 170 8.89 -14.81 -4.65
N LEU A 171 8.62 -13.51 -4.55
CA LEU A 171 9.27 -12.46 -5.35
C LEU A 171 9.91 -11.40 -4.47
N ILE A 172 10.98 -10.82 -4.98
CA ILE A 172 11.68 -9.67 -4.39
C ILE A 172 11.69 -8.55 -5.42
N TYR A 173 11.22 -7.38 -5.01
CA TYR A 173 11.32 -6.14 -5.77
C TYR A 173 12.28 -5.21 -5.07
N GLY A 174 13.25 -4.66 -5.80
CA GLY A 174 14.12 -3.63 -5.26
C GLY A 174 13.43 -2.29 -5.30
N VAL A 175 13.44 -1.56 -4.19
CA VAL A 175 12.73 -0.27 -4.04
C VAL A 175 13.65 0.87 -3.59
N THR A 176 13.24 2.11 -3.85
CA THR A 176 14.04 3.31 -3.54
C THR A 176 14.15 3.66 -2.06
N SER A 177 13.27 3.16 -1.19
CA SER A 177 13.24 3.49 0.24
C SER A 177 12.45 2.46 1.05
N TYR A 178 12.54 2.55 2.37
CA TYR A 178 11.57 1.91 3.27
C TYR A 178 10.19 2.55 3.12
N PHE A 179 9.15 1.75 3.35
CA PHE A 179 7.78 2.20 3.45
C PHE A 179 7.56 3.03 4.71
N THR A 180 6.68 4.02 4.63
CA THR A 180 6.32 4.88 5.76
C THR A 180 5.31 4.14 6.64
N LEU A 181 5.66 3.94 7.92
CA LEU A 181 4.73 3.38 8.90
C LEU A 181 3.49 4.28 9.06
N PRO A 182 2.27 3.70 9.12
CA PRO A 182 1.07 4.47 9.39
C PRO A 182 1.15 5.19 10.74
N LYS A 183 0.62 6.41 10.76
CA LYS A 183 0.56 7.27 11.96
C LYS A 183 -0.88 7.38 12.46
N PRO A 184 -1.10 7.80 13.73
CA PRO A 184 -2.43 8.15 14.21
C PRO A 184 -3.12 9.16 13.28
N LEU A 185 -4.45 9.08 13.16
CA LEU A 185 -5.24 9.89 12.22
C LEU A 185 -4.93 11.40 12.33
N PHE A 186 -4.93 11.97 13.54
CA PHE A 186 -4.76 13.41 13.74
C PHE A 186 -3.34 13.90 13.44
N GLU A 187 -2.33 13.07 13.71
CA GLU A 187 -0.95 13.35 13.32
C GLU A 187 -0.82 13.29 11.80
N SER A 188 -1.46 12.31 11.16
CA SER A 188 -1.46 12.15 9.71
C SER A 188 -2.11 13.35 9.02
N LEU A 189 -3.31 13.77 9.46
CA LEU A 189 -3.99 14.96 8.92
C LEU A 189 -3.12 16.22 9.04
N THR A 190 -2.40 16.36 10.15
CA THR A 190 -1.45 17.48 10.33
C THR A 190 -0.27 17.37 9.37
N THR A 191 0.32 16.17 9.25
CA THR A 191 1.48 15.90 8.38
C THR A 191 1.17 16.19 6.92
N VAL A 192 -0.04 15.86 6.46
CA VAL A 192 -0.47 16.06 5.08
C VAL A 192 -1.13 17.42 4.84
N GLY A 193 -1.20 18.30 5.84
CA GLY A 193 -1.71 19.67 5.70
C GLY A 193 -3.25 19.82 5.70
N LEU A 194 -3.99 18.81 6.17
CA LEU A 194 -5.46 18.82 6.27
C LEU A 194 -5.93 19.31 7.65
N THR A 195 -5.33 20.41 8.13
CA THR A 195 -5.56 20.93 9.49
C THR A 195 -6.96 21.52 9.69
N GLU A 196 -7.55 22.16 8.67
CA GLU A 196 -8.91 22.70 8.76
C GLU A 196 -9.93 21.59 9.01
N PHE A 197 -9.83 20.48 8.26
CA PHE A 197 -10.70 19.33 8.46
C PHE A 197 -10.46 18.63 9.80
N ARG A 198 -9.19 18.51 10.21
CA ARG A 198 -8.82 18.03 11.56
C ARG A 198 -9.51 18.85 12.65
N ASP A 199 -9.50 20.17 12.54
CA ASP A 199 -10.05 21.07 13.54
C ASP A 199 -11.60 20.99 13.56
N ALA A 200 -12.24 20.84 12.40
CA ALA A 200 -13.68 20.58 12.32
C ALA A 200 -14.07 19.26 13.00
N ILE A 201 -13.28 18.19 12.84
CA ILE A 201 -13.50 16.91 13.55
C ILE A 201 -13.44 17.11 15.07
N VAL A 202 -12.47 17.89 15.56
CA VAL A 202 -12.33 18.17 17.00
C VAL A 202 -13.50 19.00 17.50
N ALA A 203 -13.85 20.08 16.79
CA ALA A 203 -14.93 20.99 17.17
C ALA A 203 -16.29 20.29 17.27
N GLN A 204 -16.54 19.28 16.45
CA GLN A 204 -17.78 18.49 16.46
C GLN A 204 -17.73 17.25 17.36
N GLY A 205 -16.66 17.05 18.13
CA GLY A 205 -16.56 15.95 19.08
C GLY A 205 -16.28 14.57 18.47
N PHE A 206 -15.91 14.50 17.19
CA PHE A 206 -15.63 13.23 16.48
C PHE A 206 -14.23 12.67 16.77
N LYS A 207 -13.37 13.41 17.49
CA LYS A 207 -11.96 13.02 17.75
C LYS A 207 -11.83 11.61 18.32
N LYS A 208 -12.56 11.31 19.39
CA LYS A 208 -12.48 10.01 20.06
C LYS A 208 -12.97 8.89 19.14
N LYS A 209 -14.18 9.07 18.58
CA LYS A 209 -14.80 8.12 17.64
C LYS A 209 -13.83 7.78 16.50
N LEU A 210 -13.33 8.79 15.78
CA LEU A 210 -12.48 8.54 14.61
C LEU A 210 -11.05 8.11 14.92
N SER A 211 -10.55 8.25 16.16
CA SER A 211 -9.21 7.75 16.53
C SER A 211 -9.26 6.30 16.99
N GLU A 212 -10.35 5.90 17.65
CA GLU A 212 -10.47 4.58 18.28
C GLU A 212 -11.19 3.57 17.39
N THR A 213 -12.08 4.01 16.51
CA THR A 213 -12.80 3.10 15.60
C THR A 213 -11.83 2.47 14.60
N PRO A 214 -11.76 1.13 14.53
CA PRO A 214 -10.97 0.45 13.52
C PRO A 214 -11.62 0.52 12.13
N GLY A 215 -10.80 0.60 11.09
CA GLY A 215 -11.25 0.52 9.70
C GLY A 215 -12.09 1.71 9.23
N VAL A 216 -11.64 2.93 9.53
CA VAL A 216 -12.30 4.16 9.04
C VAL A 216 -11.91 4.47 7.61
N THR A 217 -12.89 4.94 6.82
CA THR A 217 -12.62 5.56 5.52
C THR A 217 -13.07 7.01 5.57
N ILE A 218 -12.17 7.94 5.29
CA ILE A 218 -12.39 9.38 5.48
C ILE A 218 -12.16 10.11 4.17
N PHE A 219 -13.10 10.97 3.79
CA PHE A 219 -12.99 11.87 2.66
C PHE A 219 -12.77 13.29 3.18
N ALA A 220 -11.52 13.71 3.32
CA ALA A 220 -11.17 15.01 3.89
C ALA A 220 -11.10 16.08 2.78
N PRO A 221 -11.94 17.13 2.78
CA PRO A 221 -11.83 18.20 1.82
C PRO A 221 -10.56 19.01 2.03
N ARG A 222 -9.91 19.42 0.94
CA ARG A 222 -8.71 20.29 0.95
C ARG A 222 -8.98 21.61 1.67
N HIS A 223 -10.17 22.17 1.45
CA HIS A 223 -10.67 23.35 2.14
C HIS A 223 -11.94 22.97 2.88
N CYS A 224 -11.94 23.16 4.20
CA CYS A 224 -13.04 22.76 5.06
C CYS A 224 -13.93 23.97 5.39
N PRO A 225 -15.22 23.99 5.00
CA PRO A 225 -16.09 25.11 5.36
C PRO A 225 -16.45 25.07 6.85
N ASP A 226 -16.80 26.24 7.39
CA ASP A 226 -17.20 26.40 8.81
C ASP A 226 -18.36 25.48 9.23
N LYS A 227 -19.27 25.19 8.30
CA LYS A 227 -20.47 24.35 8.51
C LYS A 227 -20.39 23.05 7.72
N ILE A 228 -19.33 22.28 7.93
CA ILE A 228 -19.23 20.91 7.43
C ILE A 228 -20.02 19.94 8.31
N ASP A 229 -20.62 18.90 7.75
CA ASP A 229 -21.11 17.75 8.52
C ASP A 229 -20.08 16.61 8.43
N ILE A 230 -19.36 16.34 9.52
CA ILE A 230 -18.33 15.29 9.54
C ILE A 230 -18.91 13.91 9.21
N SER A 231 -20.17 13.63 9.55
CA SER A 231 -20.79 12.34 9.29
C SER A 231 -21.01 12.08 7.79
N SER A 232 -21.06 13.14 6.97
CA SER A 232 -21.08 13.07 5.50
C SER A 232 -19.72 12.80 4.86
N HIS A 233 -18.67 12.73 5.68
CA HIS A 233 -17.28 12.60 5.23
C HIS A 233 -16.59 11.33 5.71
N VAL A 234 -17.26 10.52 6.53
CA VAL A 234 -16.65 9.36 7.18
C VAL A 234 -17.52 8.12 7.01
N ILE A 235 -16.86 6.97 6.94
CA ILE A 235 -17.45 5.64 7.02
C ILE A 235 -16.79 4.95 8.20
N THR A 236 -17.58 4.56 9.21
CA THR A 236 -17.06 3.96 10.46
C THR A 236 -17.59 2.55 10.73
N ASN A 237 -18.23 1.92 9.75
CA ASN A 237 -18.82 0.57 9.86
C ASN A 237 -17.81 -0.59 9.67
N GLY A 238 -16.51 -0.32 9.77
CA GLY A 238 -15.43 -1.29 9.56
C GLY A 238 -15.09 -1.60 8.11
N PHE A 239 -15.68 -0.88 7.14
CA PHE A 239 -15.30 -1.02 5.74
C PHE A 239 -13.90 -0.42 5.47
N LEU A 240 -12.97 -1.29 5.08
CA LEU A 240 -11.60 -0.92 4.68
C LEU A 240 -11.59 -0.38 3.24
N GLY A 241 -11.91 0.90 3.08
CA GLY A 241 -12.05 1.54 1.77
C GLY A 241 -10.74 1.94 1.10
N PHE A 242 -9.74 1.06 1.04
CA PHE A 242 -8.56 1.25 0.18
C PHE A 242 -8.94 1.11 -1.30
N LEU A 243 -8.15 1.68 -2.22
CA LEU A 243 -8.32 1.38 -3.66
C LEU A 243 -7.56 0.09 -4.00
N PRO A 244 -8.17 -0.85 -4.76
CA PRO A 244 -9.39 -0.69 -5.56
C PRO A 244 -10.70 -1.04 -4.84
N GLU A 245 -10.70 -1.57 -3.62
CA GLU A 245 -11.89 -2.10 -2.94
C GLU A 245 -13.01 -1.06 -2.81
N LEU A 246 -12.67 0.19 -2.49
CA LEU A 246 -13.62 1.31 -2.44
C LEU A 246 -14.27 1.53 -3.79
N TYR A 247 -13.49 1.44 -4.87
CA TYR A 247 -13.98 1.61 -6.23
C TYR A 247 -15.00 0.52 -6.58
N ASP A 248 -14.61 -0.73 -6.39
CA ASP A 248 -15.41 -1.91 -6.74
C ASP A 248 -16.72 -1.98 -5.94
N GLN A 249 -16.64 -1.70 -4.64
CA GLN A 249 -17.82 -1.74 -3.77
C GLN A 249 -18.78 -0.57 -4.04
N SER A 250 -18.28 0.59 -4.47
CA SER A 250 -19.11 1.76 -4.78
C SER A 250 -20.03 1.57 -5.99
N ALA A 251 -19.74 0.60 -6.86
CA ALA A 251 -20.52 0.32 -8.06
C ALA A 251 -21.56 -0.78 -7.89
N ARG A 252 -21.64 -1.42 -6.71
CA ARG A 252 -22.62 -2.47 -6.43
C ARG A 252 -24.03 -1.89 -6.27
N GLN A 253 -25.03 -2.75 -6.37
CA GLN A 253 -26.45 -2.36 -6.21
C GLN A 253 -26.74 -1.69 -4.87
N ASN A 254 -26.05 -2.12 -3.80
CA ASN A 254 -26.08 -1.49 -2.49
C ASN A 254 -24.69 -0.88 -2.18
N PRO A 255 -24.46 0.40 -2.56
CA PRO A 255 -23.17 1.05 -2.32
C PRO A 255 -22.95 1.26 -0.82
N ILE A 256 -21.68 1.34 -0.42
CA ILE A 256 -21.31 1.78 0.93
C ILE A 256 -21.87 3.19 1.15
N LYS A 257 -22.26 3.49 2.37
CA LYS A 257 -22.74 4.80 2.77
C LYS A 257 -21.81 5.41 3.80
N THR A 258 -21.74 6.73 3.79
CA THR A 258 -21.19 7.51 4.90
C THR A 258 -22.02 7.30 6.16
N ASP A 259 -21.52 7.74 7.30
CA ASP A 259 -22.24 7.72 8.57
C ASP A 259 -23.55 8.56 8.52
N SER A 260 -23.62 9.58 7.67
CA SER A 260 -24.87 10.34 7.40
C SER A 260 -25.85 9.64 6.45
N GLY A 261 -25.46 8.49 5.88
CA GLY A 261 -26.28 7.72 4.94
C GLY A 261 -26.10 8.09 3.46
N ILE A 262 -25.19 9.01 3.13
CA ILE A 262 -24.89 9.36 1.74
C ILE A 262 -24.24 8.17 1.03
N PRO A 263 -24.80 7.67 -0.08
CA PRO A 263 -24.16 6.60 -0.85
C PRO A 263 -22.88 7.10 -1.49
N ILE A 264 -21.81 6.30 -1.39
CA ILE A 264 -20.54 6.56 -2.02
C ILE A 264 -20.52 5.92 -3.42
N ARG A 265 -20.29 6.76 -4.42
CA ARG A 265 -20.06 6.38 -5.82
C ARG A 265 -18.70 6.87 -6.25
N VAL A 266 -17.79 5.94 -6.54
CA VAL A 266 -16.48 6.29 -7.08
C VAL A 266 -16.51 6.10 -8.60
N THR A 267 -15.98 7.09 -9.33
CA THR A 267 -15.83 7.04 -10.78
C THR A 267 -14.41 7.38 -11.18
N LEU A 268 -13.94 6.81 -12.29
CA LEU A 268 -12.60 7.06 -12.84
C LEU A 268 -12.74 7.79 -14.19
N LYS A 269 -12.40 9.09 -14.25
CA LYS A 269 -12.47 9.96 -15.46
C LYS A 269 -11.11 10.65 -15.72
N ASP A 270 -10.60 10.64 -16.94
CA ASP A 270 -9.23 11.08 -17.38
C ASP A 270 -8.07 11.03 -16.33
N GLY A 271 -7.34 9.92 -16.13
CA GLY A 271 -6.45 9.58 -14.99
C GLY A 271 -7.03 9.59 -13.56
N VAL A 272 -8.14 10.28 -13.30
CA VAL A 272 -8.49 10.78 -11.97
C VAL A 272 -9.72 10.10 -11.36
N PHE A 273 -9.66 9.78 -10.06
CA PHE A 273 -10.81 9.30 -9.30
C PHE A 273 -11.67 10.45 -8.79
N TYR A 274 -12.97 10.18 -8.71
CA TYR A 274 -13.97 11.09 -8.16
C TYR A 274 -14.86 10.31 -7.21
N VAL A 275 -15.16 10.86 -6.04
CA VAL A 275 -16.17 10.37 -5.11
C VAL A 275 -17.39 11.29 -5.16
N ASN A 276 -18.56 10.75 -5.50
CA ASN A 276 -19.81 11.52 -5.67
C ASN A 276 -19.66 12.74 -6.59
N GLY A 277 -18.82 12.62 -7.63
CA GLY A 277 -18.51 13.70 -8.57
C GLY A 277 -17.50 14.72 -8.06
N VAL A 278 -17.02 14.61 -6.82
CA VAL A 278 -15.91 15.41 -6.28
C VAL A 278 -14.58 14.73 -6.59
N ARG A 279 -13.64 15.49 -7.15
CA ARG A 279 -12.31 14.99 -7.47
C ARG A 279 -11.55 14.55 -6.22
N ILE A 280 -10.95 13.37 -6.27
CA ILE A 280 -9.96 12.92 -5.30
C ILE A 280 -8.61 13.51 -5.73
N ILE A 281 -7.98 14.28 -4.83
CA ILE A 281 -6.71 14.95 -5.08
C ILE A 281 -5.53 14.06 -4.66
N ARG A 282 -5.61 13.47 -3.46
CA ARG A 282 -4.68 12.44 -2.98
C ARG A 282 -5.48 11.25 -2.47
N SER A 283 -5.10 10.07 -2.92
CA SER A 283 -5.68 8.79 -2.50
C SER A 283 -4.72 8.03 -1.59
N ASN A 284 -5.25 7.07 -0.82
CA ASN A 284 -4.45 6.12 -0.05
C ASN A 284 -3.49 6.79 0.94
N ILE A 285 -3.93 7.85 1.63
CA ILE A 285 -3.25 8.33 2.83
C ILE A 285 -3.61 7.33 3.95
N ILE A 286 -2.75 6.33 4.13
CA ILE A 286 -2.92 5.22 5.07
C ILE A 286 -2.59 5.69 6.49
N VAL A 287 -3.59 5.60 7.37
CA VAL A 287 -3.45 5.95 8.78
C VAL A 287 -3.58 4.70 9.64
N GLN A 288 -3.18 4.78 10.90
CA GLN A 288 -3.17 3.65 11.83
C GLN A 288 -4.47 2.86 11.79
N ASN A 289 -5.61 3.55 11.79
CA ASN A 289 -6.93 2.93 11.89
C ASN A 289 -7.75 2.98 10.59
N GLY A 290 -7.16 3.28 9.43
CA GLY A 290 -7.92 3.35 8.19
C GLY A 290 -7.21 4.04 7.03
N VAL A 291 -8.00 4.74 6.22
CA VAL A 291 -7.52 5.47 5.04
C VAL A 291 -8.22 6.82 4.89
N VAL A 292 -7.44 7.82 4.49
CA VAL A 292 -7.91 9.17 4.17
C VAL A 292 -7.75 9.41 2.66
N TYR A 293 -8.76 10.03 2.08
CA TYR A 293 -8.75 10.59 0.74
C TYR A 293 -8.86 12.10 0.87
N GLU A 294 -7.89 12.82 0.31
CA GLU A 294 -8.06 14.26 0.13
C GLU A 294 -8.96 14.51 -1.07
N ILE A 295 -10.02 15.30 -0.89
CA ILE A 295 -10.99 15.63 -1.93
C ILE A 295 -11.04 17.13 -2.18
N GLU A 296 -11.42 17.53 -3.39
CA GLU A 296 -11.38 18.93 -3.82
C GLU A 296 -12.33 19.85 -3.05
N LYS A 297 -13.50 19.33 -2.66
CA LYS A 297 -14.55 20.09 -1.96
C LYS A 297 -15.38 19.17 -1.06
N PRO A 298 -16.20 19.71 -0.16
CA PRO A 298 -17.00 18.89 0.74
C PRO A 298 -18.02 17.98 0.03
N LEU A 299 -18.45 16.93 0.72
CA LEU A 299 -19.54 16.05 0.31
C LEU A 299 -20.83 16.59 0.93
N TYR A 300 -21.91 16.53 0.16
CA TYR A 300 -23.26 16.97 0.55
C TYR A 300 -24.29 15.95 0.06
#